data_AF-A0A542ZWK0-F1
#
_entry.id   AF-A0A542ZWK0-F1
#
_cell.length_a   1.000
_cell.length_b   1.000
_cell.length_c   1.000
_cell.angle_alpha   90.00
_cell.angle_beta   90.00
_cell.angle_gamma   90.00
#
_symmetry.space_group_name_H-M   'P 1'
#
loop_
_entity.id
_entity.type
_entity.pdbx_description
1 polymer ?
#
loop_
_entity_poly.entity_id
_entity_poly.type
_entity_poly.pdbx_seq_one_letter_code
_entity_poly.pdbx_strand_id
1 'polypeptide(L)'
;MFRCATALAAILALTLGAGCGVRIETPAPTAPAPDAAEVLREAMVADALMIQVSAAQLGAAGTASQEVATVLTRIASDTATQITALGGTYDPGPDYVSRSVPITTPSPTPVTVESLIQLLADSANRTRGTLPTVEDPLRARLYASIALSDYESAVTLVTAASVGVETELKVTLPATDYSSAVAATASATLPPGLSQDEAIAAIASLDAVGYAREQWGLHTSSKSGTKILDQSRSDRSRARAWAISAGIAGTDADPREVFYVVGEGRPAPRILKRFARDQFADQTHRFLAAFASVGADERQSLLDFATEAYLAERALGAEPSALPGLSEYDAEGADESSDEADTSATGSAD
;
A
#
# COMPACT_ATOMS: atom_id res chain seq x y z
N MET A 1 57.37 60.83 57.32
CA MET A 1 55.96 60.53 57.69
C MET A 1 55.12 60.87 56.47
N PHE A 2 54.42 60.00 55.75
CA PHE A 2 54.01 58.60 55.90
C PHE A 2 53.99 57.98 54.49
N ARG A 3 54.45 56.72 54.41
CA ARG A 3 54.35 55.84 53.24
C ARG A 3 53.02 55.06 53.28
N CYS A 4 52.66 54.50 52.12
CA CYS A 4 51.89 53.25 51.95
C CYS A 4 50.41 53.23 52.34
N ALA A 5 49.54 53.32 51.33
CA ALA A 5 48.26 52.59 51.30
C ALA A 5 47.84 52.35 49.83
N THR A 6 48.64 51.56 49.14
CA THR A 6 48.33 50.96 47.84
C THR A 6 47.36 49.80 48.01
N ALA A 7 46.33 49.79 47.16
CA ALA A 7 45.85 48.61 46.44
C ALA A 7 45.48 47.36 47.26
N LEU A 8 44.29 47.34 47.87
CA LEU A 8 43.68 46.09 48.36
C LEU A 8 42.16 45.99 48.15
N ALA A 9 41.56 46.82 47.29
CA ALA A 9 40.09 46.85 47.10
C ALA A 9 39.61 46.51 45.67
N ALA A 10 40.52 46.31 44.71
CA ALA A 10 40.15 46.06 43.30
C ALA A 10 40.35 44.60 42.83
N ILE A 11 40.90 43.72 43.67
CA ILE A 11 41.15 42.31 43.29
C ILE A 11 40.04 41.37 43.77
N LEU A 12 39.21 41.77 44.75
CA LEU A 12 38.13 40.93 45.28
C LEU A 12 36.80 41.03 44.49
N ALA A 13 36.69 41.94 43.52
CA ALA A 13 35.49 42.12 42.70
C ALA A 13 35.58 41.43 41.32
N LEU A 14 36.74 40.88 40.94
CA LEU A 14 36.94 40.19 39.66
C LEU A 14 36.89 38.65 39.76
N THR A 15 36.67 38.07 40.93
CA THR A 15 36.58 36.61 41.12
C THR A 15 35.15 36.07 41.16
N LEU A 16 34.12 36.92 41.06
CA LEU A 16 32.70 36.49 41.05
C LEU A 16 32.03 36.53 39.66
N GLY A 17 32.74 36.95 38.60
CA GLY A 17 32.18 37.09 37.25
C GLY A 17 32.70 36.09 36.20
N ALA A 18 33.72 35.29 36.53
CA ALA A 18 34.26 34.26 35.65
C ALA A 18 33.86 32.86 36.12
N GLY A 19 32.64 32.73 36.63
CA GLY A 19 31.93 31.47 36.63
C GLY A 19 31.25 31.26 35.29
N CYS A 20 32.01 31.27 34.18
CA CYS A 20 31.59 30.48 33.02
C CYS A 20 31.62 29.04 33.53
N GLY A 21 30.50 28.60 34.09
CA GLY A 21 30.29 27.21 34.43
C GLY A 21 30.50 26.45 33.14
N VAL A 22 31.71 25.93 32.96
CA VAL A 22 31.97 24.80 32.09
C VAL A 22 31.22 23.66 32.76
N ARG A 23 29.93 23.69 32.51
CA ARG A 23 29.07 22.55 32.41
C ARG A 23 29.86 21.56 31.57
N ILE A 24 30.49 20.59 32.25
CA ILE A 24 30.87 19.32 31.64
C ILE A 24 29.52 18.61 31.37
N GLU A 25 28.70 19.24 30.53
CA GLU A 25 27.53 18.63 29.95
C GLU A 25 28.13 17.68 28.94
N THR A 26 28.02 16.40 29.24
CA THR A 26 28.10 15.37 28.21
C THR A 26 27.32 15.89 27.01
N PRO A 27 27.92 15.97 25.81
CA PRO A 27 27.21 16.40 24.62
C PRO A 27 25.89 15.65 24.53
N ALA A 28 24.81 16.33 24.14
CA ALA A 28 23.53 15.68 23.94
C ALA A 28 23.74 14.40 23.12
N PRO A 29 23.11 13.27 23.50
CA PRO A 29 23.32 12.01 22.80
C PRO A 29 23.02 12.20 21.32
N THR A 30 23.85 11.61 20.46
CA THR A 30 23.56 11.56 19.03
C THR A 30 22.48 10.53 18.80
N ALA A 31 21.52 10.84 17.93
CA ALA A 31 20.47 9.89 17.55
C ALA A 31 21.10 8.56 17.08
N PRO A 32 20.51 7.41 17.44
CA PRO A 32 20.87 6.14 16.84
C PRO A 32 20.81 6.23 15.32
N ALA A 33 21.77 5.63 14.62
CA ALA A 33 21.70 5.55 13.17
C ALA A 33 20.55 4.61 12.78
N PRO A 34 19.69 4.98 11.80
CA PRO A 34 18.64 4.09 11.33
C PRO A 34 19.25 2.83 10.72
N ASP A 35 18.68 1.68 11.03
CA ASP A 35 19.05 0.42 10.41
C ASP A 35 18.48 0.32 8.98
N ALA A 36 18.78 -0.78 8.29
CA ALA A 36 18.32 -0.96 6.91
C ALA A 36 16.79 -1.01 6.79
N ALA A 37 16.09 -1.55 7.79
CA ALA A 37 14.64 -1.63 7.77
C ALA A 37 14.02 -0.25 8.00
N GLU A 38 14.62 0.55 8.88
CA GLU A 38 14.20 1.92 9.13
C GLU A 38 14.44 2.82 7.92
N VAL A 39 15.57 2.69 7.23
CA VAL A 39 15.84 3.43 5.98
C VAL A 39 14.80 3.12 4.90
N LEU A 40 14.37 1.86 4.78
CA LEU A 40 13.31 1.47 3.84
C LEU A 40 11.96 2.07 4.24
N ARG A 41 11.61 2.00 5.53
CA ARG A 41 10.37 2.56 6.07
C ARG A 41 10.31 4.08 5.87
N GLU A 42 11.39 4.80 6.19
CA GLU A 42 11.51 6.24 5.99
C GLU A 42 11.35 6.63 4.51
N ALA A 43 11.95 5.87 3.59
CA ALA A 43 11.80 6.11 2.16
C ALA A 43 10.33 5.97 1.71
N MET A 44 9.60 4.98 2.21
CA MET A 44 8.17 4.80 1.92
C MET A 44 7.31 5.91 2.52
N VAL A 45 7.61 6.38 3.74
CA VAL A 45 6.92 7.53 4.34
C VAL A 45 7.16 8.80 3.51
N ALA A 46 8.40 9.02 3.05
CA ALA A 46 8.72 10.15 2.19
C ALA A 46 7.94 10.10 0.87
N ASP A 47 7.83 8.93 0.24
CA ASP A 47 7.02 8.73 -0.97
C ASP A 47 5.54 9.03 -0.72
N ALA A 48 4.95 8.48 0.35
CA ALA A 48 3.56 8.70 0.71
C ALA A 48 3.26 10.20 0.98
N LEU A 49 4.17 10.91 1.66
CA LEU A 49 4.07 12.36 1.87
C LEU A 49 4.14 13.15 0.56
N MET A 50 5.05 12.79 -0.35
CA MET A 50 5.13 13.44 -1.66
C MET A 50 3.86 13.21 -2.49
N ILE A 51 3.30 12.01 -2.46
CA ILE A 51 2.03 11.68 -3.14
C ILE A 51 0.89 12.49 -2.53
N GLN A 52 0.77 12.52 -1.21
CA GLN A 52 -0.28 13.26 -0.49
C GLN A 52 -0.24 14.76 -0.82
N VAL A 53 0.95 15.38 -0.76
CA VAL A 53 1.14 16.79 -1.10
C VAL A 53 0.78 17.07 -2.56
N SER A 54 1.23 16.20 -3.49
CA SER A 54 0.94 16.34 -4.92
C SER A 54 -0.56 16.24 -5.21
N ALA A 55 -1.25 15.28 -4.59
CA ALA A 55 -2.69 15.13 -4.72
C ALA A 55 -3.45 16.35 -4.18
N ALA A 56 -3.04 16.87 -3.02
CA ALA A 56 -3.63 18.06 -2.43
C ALA A 56 -3.44 19.31 -3.29
N GLN A 57 -2.24 19.51 -3.87
CA GLN A 57 -1.96 20.64 -4.76
C GLN A 57 -2.82 20.60 -6.03
N LEU A 58 -2.95 19.42 -6.65
CA LEU A 58 -3.82 19.23 -7.81
C LEU A 58 -5.30 19.47 -7.48
N GLY A 59 -5.75 18.99 -6.32
CA GLY A 59 -7.12 19.21 -5.84
C GLY A 59 -7.42 20.69 -5.60
N ALA A 60 -6.48 21.41 -4.96
CA ALA A 60 -6.62 22.84 -4.65
C ALA A 60 -6.58 23.75 -5.88
N ALA A 61 -5.92 23.33 -6.97
CA ALA A 61 -5.89 24.09 -8.23
C ALA A 61 -7.29 24.27 -8.84
N GLY A 62 -8.25 23.36 -8.55
CA GLY A 62 -9.64 23.48 -8.96
C GLY A 62 -9.88 23.35 -10.47
N THR A 63 -8.88 22.90 -11.23
CA THR A 63 -8.94 22.75 -12.70
C THR A 63 -9.22 21.31 -13.16
N ALA A 64 -9.23 20.35 -12.23
CA ALA A 64 -9.48 18.94 -12.53
C ALA A 64 -10.97 18.65 -12.82
N SER A 65 -11.24 17.62 -13.63
CA SER A 65 -12.61 17.11 -13.79
C SER A 65 -13.13 16.51 -12.47
N GLN A 66 -14.45 16.30 -12.38
CA GLN A 66 -15.06 15.70 -11.18
C GLN A 66 -14.54 14.29 -10.91
N GLU A 67 -14.30 13.50 -11.96
CA GLU A 67 -13.73 12.16 -11.88
C GLU A 67 -12.32 12.21 -11.31
N VAL A 68 -11.46 13.09 -11.84
CA VAL A 68 -10.09 13.25 -11.34
C VAL A 68 -10.09 13.77 -9.91
N ALA A 69 -10.93 14.75 -9.56
CA ALA A 69 -11.02 15.29 -8.20
C ALA A 69 -11.43 14.22 -7.17
N THR A 70 -12.34 13.30 -7.55
CA THR A 70 -12.74 12.17 -6.71
C THR A 70 -11.56 11.24 -6.44
N VAL A 71 -10.77 10.93 -7.47
CA VAL A 71 -9.58 10.08 -7.34
C VAL A 71 -8.51 10.75 -6.49
N LEU A 72 -8.24 12.05 -6.67
CA LEU A 72 -7.27 12.81 -5.87
C LEU A 72 -7.63 12.82 -4.38
N THR A 73 -8.93 12.96 -4.06
CA THR A 73 -9.42 12.90 -2.67
C THR A 73 -9.16 11.53 -2.04
N ARG A 74 -9.42 10.46 -2.82
CA ARG A 74 -9.14 9.10 -2.37
C ARG A 74 -7.64 8.86 -2.17
N ILE A 75 -6.79 9.28 -3.11
CA ILE A 75 -5.32 9.17 -2.99
C ILE A 75 -4.83 9.86 -1.71
N ALA A 76 -5.33 11.07 -1.42
CA ALA A 76 -4.95 11.79 -0.20
C ALA A 76 -5.38 11.06 1.08
N SER A 77 -6.55 10.42 1.07
CA SER A 77 -7.04 9.60 2.19
C SER A 77 -6.24 8.32 2.35
N ASP A 78 -6.03 7.57 1.28
CA ASP A 78 -5.32 6.29 1.29
C ASP A 78 -3.86 6.52 1.76
N THR A 79 -3.18 7.54 1.23
CA THR A 79 -1.81 7.88 1.68
C THR A 79 -1.73 8.34 3.13
N ALA A 80 -2.77 8.97 3.68
CA ALA A 80 -2.81 9.29 5.10
C ALA A 80 -2.81 8.01 5.96
N THR A 81 -3.64 7.02 5.59
CA THR A 81 -3.65 5.70 6.25
C THR A 81 -2.30 5.00 6.10
N GLN A 82 -1.69 5.04 4.92
CA GLN A 82 -0.36 4.44 4.69
C GLN A 82 0.71 5.09 5.58
N ILE A 83 0.73 6.41 5.73
CA ILE A 83 1.69 7.13 6.59
C ILE A 83 1.52 6.68 8.05
N THR A 84 0.29 6.58 8.54
CA THR A 84 -0.01 6.08 9.89
C THR A 84 0.45 4.64 10.07
N ALA A 85 0.11 3.74 9.13
CA ALA A 85 0.51 2.33 9.19
C ALA A 85 2.04 2.14 9.11
N LEU A 86 2.75 3.04 8.44
CA LEU A 86 4.21 3.07 8.42
C LEU A 86 4.82 3.66 9.69
N GLY A 87 4.04 4.23 10.62
CA GLY A 87 4.52 4.86 11.85
C GLY A 87 4.99 6.31 11.70
N GLY A 88 4.65 6.98 10.59
CA GLY A 88 4.95 8.40 10.38
C GLY A 88 6.44 8.72 10.17
N THR A 89 6.81 10.00 10.25
CA THR A 89 8.22 10.42 10.11
C THR A 89 9.03 9.98 11.33
N TYR A 90 10.25 9.49 11.11
CA TYR A 90 11.16 9.18 12.21
C TYR A 90 11.40 10.42 13.08
N ASP A 91 11.10 10.29 14.37
CA ASP A 91 11.45 11.25 15.41
C ASP A 91 12.30 10.53 16.45
N PRO A 92 13.61 10.85 16.56
CA PRO A 92 14.46 10.22 17.57
C PRO A 92 14.06 10.63 19.00
N GLY A 93 13.25 11.67 19.16
CA GLY A 93 12.81 12.20 20.44
C GLY A 93 13.56 13.48 20.86
N PRO A 94 13.05 14.18 21.89
CA PRO A 94 13.48 15.54 22.24
C PRO A 94 14.92 15.64 22.77
N ASP A 95 15.49 14.51 23.22
CA ASP A 95 16.83 14.46 23.84
C ASP A 95 17.95 14.35 22.79
N TYR A 96 17.62 14.14 21.52
CA TYR A 96 18.59 13.96 20.46
C TYR A 96 18.73 15.20 19.58
N VAL A 97 19.96 15.48 19.18
CA VAL A 97 20.23 16.51 18.17
C VAL A 97 20.00 15.93 16.77
N SER A 98 18.97 16.41 16.08
CA SER A 98 18.73 16.05 14.68
C SER A 98 19.87 16.54 13.79
N ARG A 99 20.45 15.64 12.99
CA ARG A 99 21.46 16.01 11.99
C ARG A 99 20.80 16.86 10.91
N SER A 100 21.16 18.15 10.83
CA SER A 100 20.72 19.01 9.72
C SER A 100 21.34 18.52 8.41
N VAL A 101 20.55 17.89 7.56
CA VAL A 101 20.95 17.56 6.20
C VAL A 101 20.72 18.81 5.34
N PRO A 102 21.70 19.25 4.52
CA PRO A 102 21.51 20.39 3.64
C PRO A 102 20.35 20.13 2.67
N ILE A 103 19.30 20.92 2.81
CA ILE A 103 18.11 20.85 1.96
C ILE A 103 18.46 21.63 0.69
N THR A 104 18.61 20.91 -0.42
CA THR A 104 18.66 21.58 -1.73
C THR A 104 17.23 21.82 -2.13
N THR A 105 16.76 23.07 -2.08
CA THR A 105 15.39 23.42 -2.48
C THR A 105 15.27 23.21 -3.99
N PRO A 106 14.53 22.18 -4.48
CA PRO A 106 14.32 22.04 -5.91
C PRO A 106 13.48 23.22 -6.41
N SER A 107 13.73 23.66 -7.64
CA SER A 107 12.90 24.65 -8.32
C SER A 107 11.47 24.11 -8.43
N PRO A 108 10.41 24.90 -8.17
CA PRO A 108 9.04 24.42 -8.18
C PRO A 108 8.65 24.08 -9.61
N THR A 109 8.74 22.79 -9.96
CA THR A 109 8.08 22.28 -11.16
C THR A 109 6.60 22.17 -10.81
N PRO A 110 5.68 22.71 -11.62
CA PRO A 110 4.26 22.58 -11.34
C PRO A 110 3.88 21.10 -11.33
N VAL A 111 3.17 20.67 -10.28
CA VAL A 111 2.63 19.31 -10.20
C VAL A 111 1.53 19.15 -11.25
N THR A 112 1.61 18.10 -12.05
CA THR A 112 0.60 17.70 -13.03
C THR A 112 0.03 16.32 -12.70
N VAL A 113 -1.10 15.97 -13.33
CA VAL A 113 -1.71 14.64 -13.20
C VAL A 113 -0.73 13.57 -13.68
N GLU A 114 0.00 13.80 -14.76
CA GLU A 114 1.01 12.90 -15.30
C GLU A 114 2.19 12.72 -14.34
N SER A 115 2.67 13.80 -13.69
CA SER A 115 3.73 13.67 -12.69
C SER A 115 3.29 12.90 -11.45
N LEU A 116 2.02 13.01 -11.05
CA LEU A 116 1.47 12.22 -9.95
C LEU A 116 1.31 10.73 -10.34
N ILE A 117 0.84 10.45 -11.55
CA ILE A 117 0.78 9.07 -12.08
C ILE A 117 2.18 8.45 -12.11
N GLN A 118 3.19 9.20 -12.55
CA GLN A 118 4.58 8.75 -12.54
C GLN A 118 5.07 8.47 -11.11
N LEU A 119 4.81 9.40 -10.17
CA LEU A 119 5.20 9.24 -8.77
C LEU A 119 4.58 7.99 -8.12
N LEU A 120 3.29 7.76 -8.35
CA LEU A 120 2.58 6.56 -7.86
C LEU A 120 3.18 5.28 -8.45
N ALA A 121 3.43 5.25 -9.77
CA ALA A 121 4.02 4.10 -10.44
C ALA A 121 5.45 3.80 -9.95
N ASP A 122 6.26 4.84 -9.72
CA ASP A 122 7.62 4.71 -9.21
C ASP A 122 7.63 4.25 -7.74
N SER A 123 6.75 4.81 -6.90
CA SER A 123 6.56 4.36 -5.51
C SER A 123 6.19 2.88 -5.45
N ALA A 124 5.19 2.47 -6.23
CA ALA A 124 4.75 1.09 -6.33
C ALA A 124 5.87 0.15 -6.80
N ASN A 125 6.61 0.55 -7.85
CA ASN A 125 7.70 -0.25 -8.41
C ASN A 125 8.87 -0.40 -7.44
N ARG A 126 9.28 0.68 -6.76
CA ARG A 126 10.34 0.63 -5.75
C ARG A 126 9.94 -0.23 -4.56
N THR A 127 8.72 -0.06 -4.04
CA THR A 127 8.21 -0.84 -2.91
C THR A 127 8.11 -2.33 -3.25
N ARG A 128 7.62 -2.68 -4.44
CA ARG A 128 7.69 -4.07 -4.92
C ARG A 128 9.14 -4.58 -4.98
N GLY A 129 10.07 -3.74 -5.44
CA GLY A 129 11.50 -4.03 -5.54
C GLY A 129 12.15 -4.47 -4.22
N THR A 130 11.66 -3.97 -3.08
CA THR A 130 12.24 -4.21 -1.75
C THR A 130 11.66 -5.43 -1.04
N LEU A 131 10.53 -6.00 -1.50
CA LEU A 131 9.86 -7.12 -0.83
C LEU A 131 10.77 -8.33 -0.51
N PRO A 132 11.73 -8.72 -1.36
CA PRO A 132 12.64 -9.82 -1.05
C PRO A 132 13.64 -9.51 0.08
N THR A 133 13.85 -8.24 0.41
CA THR A 133 14.80 -7.81 1.45
C THR A 133 14.16 -7.55 2.81
N VAL A 134 12.83 -7.56 2.89
CA VAL A 134 12.12 -7.32 4.16
C VAL A 134 12.13 -8.60 4.98
N GLU A 135 12.74 -8.61 6.15
CA GLU A 135 12.84 -9.86 6.94
C GLU A 135 11.49 -10.30 7.51
N ASP A 136 10.76 -9.35 8.13
CA ASP A 136 9.45 -9.61 8.74
C ASP A 136 8.36 -9.82 7.68
N PRO A 137 7.72 -11.01 7.63
CA PRO A 137 6.64 -11.31 6.69
C PRO A 137 5.42 -10.37 6.80
N LEU A 138 5.08 -9.93 8.01
CA LEU A 138 3.91 -9.04 8.21
C LEU A 138 4.21 -7.63 7.68
N ARG A 139 5.42 -7.13 7.91
CA ARG A 139 5.89 -5.89 7.29
C ARG A 139 5.96 -5.99 5.77
N ALA A 140 6.42 -7.13 5.24
CA ALA A 140 6.42 -7.36 3.79
C ALA A 140 5.00 -7.33 3.21
N ARG A 141 4.01 -7.88 3.93
CA ARG A 141 2.59 -7.80 3.56
C ARG A 141 2.07 -6.36 3.57
N LEU A 142 2.38 -5.56 4.59
CA LEU A 142 2.06 -4.13 4.62
C LEU A 142 2.63 -3.41 3.39
N TYR A 143 3.91 -3.63 3.09
CA TYR A 143 4.57 -2.99 1.95
C TYR A 143 3.96 -3.43 0.62
N ALA A 144 3.58 -4.70 0.49
CA ALA A 144 2.87 -5.21 -0.66
C ALA A 144 1.50 -4.53 -0.86
N SER A 145 0.74 -4.33 0.22
CA SER A 145 -0.54 -3.62 0.18
C SER A 145 -0.39 -2.14 -0.20
N ILE A 146 0.67 -1.47 0.27
CA ILE A 146 1.01 -0.09 -0.15
C ILE A 146 1.34 -0.05 -1.65
N ALA A 147 2.22 -0.96 -2.11
CA ALA A 147 2.58 -1.03 -3.53
C ALA A 147 1.38 -1.29 -4.43
N LEU A 148 0.45 -2.16 -4.02
CA LEU A 148 -0.80 -2.43 -4.73
C LEU A 148 -1.70 -1.19 -4.76
N SER A 149 -1.88 -0.52 -3.62
CA SER A 149 -2.69 0.70 -3.49
C SER A 149 -2.18 1.83 -4.38
N ASP A 150 -0.87 2.06 -4.41
CA ASP A 150 -0.24 3.08 -5.26
C ASP A 150 -0.40 2.74 -6.75
N TYR A 151 -0.20 1.47 -7.11
CA TYR A 151 -0.38 1.00 -8.48
C TYR A 151 -1.83 1.15 -8.95
N GLU A 152 -2.81 0.76 -8.13
CA GLU A 152 -4.23 0.93 -8.48
C GLU A 152 -4.62 2.41 -8.55
N SER A 153 -4.09 3.25 -7.67
CA SER A 153 -4.29 4.70 -7.72
C SER A 153 -3.79 5.28 -9.04
N ALA A 154 -2.63 4.85 -9.52
CA ALA A 154 -2.10 5.26 -10.83
C ALA A 154 -3.03 4.82 -11.98
N VAL A 155 -3.48 3.56 -11.98
CA VAL A 155 -4.41 3.01 -12.99
C VAL A 155 -5.76 3.76 -13.00
N THR A 156 -6.31 4.01 -11.81
CA THR A 156 -7.58 4.70 -11.64
C THR A 156 -7.48 6.17 -12.04
N LEU A 157 -6.37 6.84 -11.76
CA LEU A 157 -6.12 8.22 -12.17
C LEU A 157 -5.94 8.35 -13.69
N VAL A 158 -5.22 7.42 -14.34
CA VAL A 158 -5.14 7.32 -15.81
C VAL A 158 -6.55 7.18 -16.42
N THR A 159 -7.38 6.31 -15.83
CA THR A 159 -8.74 6.05 -16.30
C THR A 159 -9.61 7.30 -16.17
N ALA A 160 -9.59 7.95 -15.01
CA ALA A 160 -10.36 9.18 -14.76
C ALA A 160 -9.92 10.34 -15.67
N ALA A 161 -8.61 10.52 -15.86
CA ALA A 161 -8.05 11.55 -16.74
C ALA A 161 -8.37 11.30 -18.23
N SER A 162 -8.69 10.06 -18.61
CA SER A 162 -9.04 9.69 -19.99
C SER A 162 -10.54 9.86 -20.29
N VAL A 163 -11.38 10.16 -19.30
CA VAL A 163 -12.82 10.36 -19.51
C VAL A 163 -13.05 11.64 -20.31
N GLY A 164 -13.69 11.53 -21.47
CA GLY A 164 -14.05 12.68 -22.32
C GLY A 164 -12.91 13.25 -23.17
N VAL A 165 -11.74 12.62 -23.18
CA VAL A 165 -10.61 13.02 -24.05
C VAL A 165 -10.72 12.31 -25.40
N GLU A 166 -11.13 13.04 -26.44
CA GLU A 166 -11.18 12.53 -27.83
C GLU A 166 -9.84 12.70 -28.60
N THR A 167 -8.84 13.37 -27.99
CA THR A 167 -7.59 13.80 -28.65
C THR A 167 -6.36 12.92 -28.37
N GLU A 168 -5.34 13.04 -29.24
CA GLU A 168 -4.09 12.25 -29.31
C GLU A 168 -3.21 12.22 -28.03
N LEU A 169 -3.44 13.09 -27.05
CA LEU A 169 -2.66 13.10 -25.81
C LEU A 169 -3.28 12.16 -24.77
N LYS A 170 -3.12 10.86 -25.02
CA LYS A 170 -3.59 9.82 -24.10
C LYS A 170 -2.68 9.75 -22.88
N VAL A 171 -3.20 10.10 -21.72
CA VAL A 171 -2.56 9.79 -20.44
C VAL A 171 -2.42 8.27 -20.35
N THR A 172 -1.21 7.79 -20.05
CA THR A 172 -0.91 6.35 -20.00
C THR A 172 -0.19 6.01 -18.71
N LEU A 173 -0.33 4.75 -18.30
CA LEU A 173 0.44 4.22 -17.18
C LEU A 173 1.92 4.09 -17.60
N PRO A 174 2.87 4.56 -16.78
CA PRO A 174 4.30 4.38 -17.03
C PRO A 174 4.67 2.91 -17.14
N ALA A 175 5.55 2.60 -18.10
CA ALA A 175 6.13 1.28 -18.22
C ALA A 175 7.19 1.08 -17.13
N THR A 176 6.86 0.23 -16.16
CA THR A 176 7.73 -0.20 -15.05
C THR A 176 7.90 -1.71 -15.05
N ASP A 177 8.88 -2.21 -14.31
CA ASP A 177 9.04 -3.66 -14.09
C ASP A 177 7.78 -4.24 -13.45
N TYR A 178 7.18 -3.53 -12.48
CA TYR A 178 5.93 -3.93 -11.85
C TYR A 178 4.77 -4.04 -12.85
N SER A 179 4.54 -3.00 -13.68
CA SER A 179 3.45 -3.06 -14.68
C SER A 179 3.61 -4.21 -15.68
N SER A 180 4.87 -4.52 -16.04
CA SER A 180 5.21 -5.62 -16.95
C SER A 180 4.99 -6.97 -16.29
N ALA A 181 5.35 -7.11 -15.01
CA ALA A 181 5.17 -8.32 -14.23
C ALA A 181 3.68 -8.64 -14.00
N VAL A 182 2.87 -7.65 -13.61
CA VAL A 182 1.41 -7.81 -13.48
C VAL A 182 0.79 -8.27 -14.80
N ALA A 183 1.17 -7.67 -15.93
CA ALA A 183 0.67 -8.10 -17.24
C ALA A 183 1.08 -9.54 -17.59
N ALA A 184 2.26 -9.99 -17.18
CA ALA A 184 2.76 -11.34 -17.43
C ALA A 184 2.01 -12.43 -16.64
N THR A 185 1.40 -12.09 -15.49
CA THR A 185 0.65 -13.06 -14.66
C THR A 185 -0.48 -13.76 -15.41
N ALA A 186 -1.07 -13.10 -16.42
CA ALA A 186 -2.16 -13.65 -17.22
C ALA A 186 -1.82 -14.99 -17.89
N SER A 187 -0.52 -15.25 -18.14
CA SER A 187 -0.01 -16.50 -18.75
C SER A 187 0.94 -17.27 -17.82
N ALA A 188 1.13 -16.83 -16.58
CA ALA A 188 2.08 -17.43 -15.64
C ALA A 188 1.49 -18.67 -14.94
N THR A 189 2.38 -19.56 -14.50
CA THR A 189 2.04 -20.59 -13.51
C THR A 189 1.85 -19.97 -12.14
N LEU A 190 1.17 -20.66 -11.22
CA LEU A 190 1.04 -20.20 -9.84
C LEU A 190 2.39 -19.79 -9.23
N PRO A 191 2.40 -18.77 -8.35
CA PRO A 191 3.61 -18.39 -7.62
C PRO A 191 4.19 -19.60 -6.89
N PRO A 192 5.52 -19.80 -6.93
CA PRO A 192 6.17 -20.78 -6.07
C PRO A 192 5.96 -20.42 -4.60
N GLY A 193 6.15 -21.40 -3.71
CA GLY A 193 6.05 -21.20 -2.26
C GLY A 193 4.64 -21.30 -1.67
N LEU A 194 3.58 -21.30 -2.49
CA LEU A 194 2.23 -21.59 -2.00
C LEU A 194 2.13 -23.02 -1.48
N SER A 195 1.42 -23.20 -0.37
CA SER A 195 1.00 -24.51 0.11
C SER A 195 0.04 -25.18 -0.88
N GLN A 196 -0.11 -26.50 -0.77
CA GLN A 196 -1.01 -27.25 -1.63
C GLN A 196 -2.47 -26.75 -1.49
N ASP A 197 -2.91 -26.45 -0.27
CA ASP A 197 -4.26 -25.94 0.00
C ASP A 197 -4.49 -24.56 -0.62
N GLU A 198 -3.48 -23.67 -0.54
CA GLU A 198 -3.55 -22.34 -1.19
C GLU A 198 -3.61 -22.45 -2.71
N ALA A 199 -2.81 -23.37 -3.29
CA ALA A 199 -2.83 -23.64 -4.72
C ALA A 199 -4.20 -24.20 -5.16
N ILE A 200 -4.74 -25.18 -4.43
CA ILE A 200 -6.08 -25.75 -4.66
C ILE A 200 -7.14 -24.64 -4.62
N ALA A 201 -7.12 -23.79 -3.60
CA ALA A 201 -8.09 -22.72 -3.46
C ALA A 201 -7.98 -21.66 -4.58
N ALA A 202 -6.77 -21.32 -5.02
CA ALA A 202 -6.56 -20.40 -6.15
C ALA A 202 -7.06 -20.99 -7.48
N ILE A 203 -6.84 -22.28 -7.71
CA ILE A 203 -7.32 -23.00 -8.90
C ILE A 203 -8.85 -23.07 -8.91
N ALA A 204 -9.45 -23.46 -7.77
CA ALA A 204 -10.90 -23.55 -7.61
C ALA A 204 -11.58 -22.20 -7.90
N SER A 205 -11.02 -21.13 -7.35
CA SER A 205 -11.54 -19.77 -7.51
C SER A 205 -11.52 -19.32 -8.98
N LEU A 206 -10.41 -19.53 -9.68
CA LEU A 206 -10.28 -19.13 -11.08
C LEU A 206 -11.17 -19.96 -12.02
N ASP A 207 -11.31 -21.28 -11.79
CA ASP A 207 -12.24 -22.09 -12.58
C ASP A 207 -13.71 -21.69 -12.33
N ALA A 208 -14.06 -21.36 -11.07
CA ALA A 208 -15.38 -20.87 -10.71
C ALA A 208 -15.69 -19.50 -11.36
N VAL A 209 -14.71 -18.59 -11.44
CA VAL A 209 -14.82 -17.34 -12.22
C VAL A 209 -15.09 -17.65 -13.69
N GLY A 210 -14.32 -18.57 -14.26
CA GLY A 210 -14.49 -19.02 -15.64
C GLY A 210 -15.90 -19.55 -15.91
N TYR A 211 -16.43 -20.39 -15.01
CA TYR A 211 -17.82 -20.88 -15.07
C TYR A 211 -18.84 -19.75 -14.96
N ALA A 212 -18.67 -18.82 -14.01
CA ALA A 212 -19.61 -17.71 -13.84
C ALA A 212 -19.64 -16.78 -15.06
N ARG A 213 -18.48 -16.50 -15.66
CA ARG A 213 -18.37 -15.76 -16.93
C ARG A 213 -18.97 -16.53 -18.09
N GLU A 214 -18.83 -17.86 -18.16
CA GLU A 214 -19.47 -18.68 -19.19
C GLU A 214 -20.99 -18.48 -19.17
N GLN A 215 -21.60 -18.68 -18.00
CA GLN A 215 -23.03 -18.46 -17.82
C GLN A 215 -23.42 -17.01 -18.14
N TRP A 216 -22.64 -16.03 -17.68
CA TRP A 216 -22.94 -14.61 -17.93
C TRP A 216 -22.90 -14.29 -19.43
N GLY A 217 -21.90 -14.77 -20.13
CA GLY A 217 -21.74 -14.60 -21.58
C GLY A 217 -22.89 -15.22 -22.36
N LEU A 218 -23.32 -16.45 -22.01
CA LEU A 218 -24.47 -17.12 -22.62
C LEU A 218 -25.79 -16.38 -22.42
N HIS A 219 -25.90 -15.64 -21.31
CA HIS A 219 -27.04 -14.80 -21.00
C HIS A 219 -27.00 -13.40 -21.64
N THR A 220 -25.88 -13.02 -22.24
CA THR A 220 -25.66 -11.69 -22.80
C THR A 220 -25.60 -11.78 -24.31
N SER A 221 -26.71 -11.48 -25.00
CA SER A 221 -26.72 -11.41 -26.47
C SER A 221 -26.00 -10.13 -26.93
N SER A 222 -24.80 -10.26 -27.50
CA SER A 222 -24.07 -9.20 -28.22
C SER A 222 -22.59 -9.59 -28.39
N LYS A 223 -21.82 -8.70 -29.02
CA LYS A 223 -20.35 -8.71 -28.98
C LYS A 223 -19.79 -8.74 -27.54
N SER A 224 -20.49 -8.12 -26.58
CA SER A 224 -20.09 -8.17 -25.16
C SER A 224 -20.17 -9.59 -24.62
N GLY A 225 -21.19 -10.37 -25.02
CA GLY A 225 -21.30 -11.79 -24.69
C GLY A 225 -20.11 -12.59 -25.20
N THR A 226 -19.69 -12.39 -26.46
CA THR A 226 -18.50 -13.04 -27.03
C THR A 226 -17.24 -12.74 -26.23
N LYS A 227 -16.99 -11.46 -25.88
CA LYS A 227 -15.83 -11.07 -25.06
C LYS A 227 -15.82 -11.77 -23.70
N ILE A 228 -16.98 -11.86 -23.04
CA ILE A 228 -17.12 -12.52 -21.74
C ILE A 228 -16.85 -14.03 -21.88
N LEU A 229 -17.34 -14.67 -22.95
CA LEU A 229 -17.07 -16.10 -23.22
C LEU A 229 -15.58 -16.37 -23.51
N ASP A 230 -14.89 -15.45 -24.17
CA ASP A 230 -13.45 -15.59 -24.43
C ASP A 230 -12.63 -15.40 -23.15
N GLN A 231 -13.03 -14.47 -22.28
CA GLN A 231 -12.47 -14.34 -20.93
C GLN A 231 -12.70 -15.61 -20.11
N SER A 232 -13.91 -16.16 -20.12
CA SER A 232 -14.23 -17.44 -19.48
C SER A 232 -13.29 -18.57 -19.93
N ARG A 233 -13.10 -18.74 -21.25
CA ARG A 233 -12.17 -19.74 -21.80
C ARG A 233 -10.74 -19.52 -21.33
N SER A 234 -10.29 -18.27 -21.28
CA SER A 234 -8.96 -17.91 -20.78
C SER A 234 -8.79 -18.32 -19.31
N ASP A 235 -9.75 -17.97 -18.45
CA ASP A 235 -9.72 -18.27 -17.02
C ASP A 235 -9.69 -19.78 -16.77
N ARG A 236 -10.56 -20.56 -17.43
CA ARG A 236 -10.59 -22.03 -17.28
C ARG A 236 -9.33 -22.70 -17.83
N SER A 237 -8.78 -22.17 -18.93
CA SER A 237 -7.51 -22.66 -19.48
C SER A 237 -6.35 -22.39 -18.52
N ARG A 238 -6.33 -21.22 -17.88
CA ARG A 238 -5.32 -20.86 -16.88
C ARG A 238 -5.47 -21.70 -15.61
N ALA A 239 -6.68 -21.89 -15.09
CA ALA A 239 -6.93 -22.78 -13.95
C ALA A 239 -6.46 -24.22 -14.24
N ARG A 240 -6.68 -24.72 -15.46
CA ARG A 240 -6.13 -26.02 -15.91
C ARG A 240 -4.61 -26.03 -15.93
N ALA A 241 -3.97 -24.99 -16.45
CA ALA A 241 -2.51 -24.90 -16.49
C ALA A 241 -1.92 -24.90 -15.07
N TRP A 242 -2.55 -24.19 -14.14
CA TRP A 242 -2.19 -24.19 -12.72
C TRP A 242 -2.34 -25.56 -12.06
N ALA A 243 -3.44 -26.28 -12.33
CA ALA A 243 -3.63 -27.64 -11.83
C ALA A 243 -2.59 -28.62 -12.37
N ILE A 244 -2.18 -28.46 -13.64
CA ILE A 244 -1.10 -29.26 -14.24
C ILE A 244 0.24 -28.93 -13.59
N SER A 245 0.57 -27.65 -13.43
CA SER A 245 1.85 -27.24 -12.82
C SER A 245 1.95 -27.64 -11.34
N ALA A 246 0.83 -27.64 -10.62
CA ALA A 246 0.76 -28.11 -9.24
C ALA A 246 0.73 -29.64 -9.11
N GLY A 247 0.67 -30.39 -10.23
CA GLY A 247 0.64 -31.85 -10.23
C GLY A 247 -0.66 -32.47 -9.71
N ILE A 248 -1.75 -31.70 -9.63
CA ILE A 248 -3.04 -32.18 -9.10
C ILE A 248 -4.07 -32.44 -10.19
N ALA A 249 -3.81 -32.05 -11.44
CA ALA A 249 -4.74 -32.24 -12.54
C ALA A 249 -5.13 -33.72 -12.74
N GLY A 250 -6.43 -34.02 -12.66
CA GLY A 250 -6.96 -35.38 -12.81
C GLY A 250 -6.76 -36.29 -11.60
N THR A 251 -6.30 -35.76 -10.47
CA THR A 251 -6.24 -36.46 -9.18
C THR A 251 -7.47 -36.16 -8.33
N ASP A 252 -7.65 -36.84 -7.21
CA ASP A 252 -8.72 -36.55 -6.24
C ASP A 252 -8.58 -35.16 -5.59
N ALA A 253 -7.42 -34.50 -5.74
CA ALA A 253 -7.16 -33.15 -5.25
C ALA A 253 -7.45 -32.05 -6.31
N ASP A 254 -7.89 -32.40 -7.52
CA ASP A 254 -8.25 -31.44 -8.57
C ASP A 254 -9.57 -30.74 -8.23
N PRO A 255 -9.59 -29.43 -7.93
CA PRO A 255 -10.80 -28.77 -7.41
C PRO A 255 -11.71 -28.21 -8.52
N ARG A 256 -11.38 -28.50 -9.78
CA ARG A 256 -12.09 -27.95 -10.93
C ARG A 256 -13.36 -28.74 -11.17
N GLU A 257 -14.48 -28.03 -11.24
CA GLU A 257 -15.80 -28.65 -11.32
C GLU A 257 -16.45 -28.43 -12.68
N VAL A 258 -17.35 -29.35 -13.04
CA VAL A 258 -18.17 -29.19 -14.24
C VAL A 258 -19.20 -28.08 -14.03
N PHE A 259 -19.68 -27.90 -12.80
CA PHE A 259 -20.64 -26.86 -12.43
C PHE A 259 -20.36 -26.29 -11.03
N TYR A 260 -20.71 -25.03 -10.83
CA TYR A 260 -20.65 -24.36 -9.54
C TYR A 260 -22.04 -23.84 -9.15
N VAL A 261 -22.33 -23.87 -7.85
CA VAL A 261 -23.57 -23.30 -7.31
C VAL A 261 -23.41 -21.79 -7.21
N VAL A 262 -24.04 -21.06 -8.12
CA VAL A 262 -24.05 -19.60 -8.15
C VAL A 262 -25.47 -19.11 -7.93
N GLY A 263 -25.91 -19.12 -6.67
CA GLY A 263 -27.28 -18.79 -6.26
C GLY A 263 -28.30 -19.90 -6.58
N GLU A 264 -29.59 -19.56 -6.48
CA GLU A 264 -30.70 -20.50 -6.73
C GLU A 264 -31.16 -20.48 -8.19
N GLY A 265 -31.47 -21.67 -8.72
CA GLY A 265 -32.04 -21.83 -10.06
C GLY A 265 -31.13 -21.32 -11.17
N ARG A 266 -31.70 -20.52 -12.08
CA ARG A 266 -30.95 -19.90 -13.19
C ARG A 266 -30.52 -18.48 -12.80
N PRO A 267 -29.25 -18.25 -12.43
CA PRO A 267 -28.83 -16.95 -11.91
C PRO A 267 -28.89 -15.85 -12.96
N ALA A 268 -29.31 -14.66 -12.53
CA ALA A 268 -29.27 -13.46 -13.36
C ALA A 268 -27.82 -12.99 -13.60
N PRO A 269 -27.50 -12.31 -14.72
CA PRO A 269 -26.17 -11.77 -15.02
C PRO A 269 -25.52 -10.98 -13.88
N ARG A 270 -26.30 -10.18 -13.14
CA ARG A 270 -25.80 -9.42 -11.98
C ARG A 270 -25.27 -10.31 -10.85
N ILE A 271 -25.88 -11.49 -10.64
CA ILE A 271 -25.46 -12.44 -9.61
C ILE A 271 -24.15 -13.11 -10.04
N LEU A 272 -24.06 -13.51 -11.32
CA LEU A 272 -22.85 -14.11 -11.90
C LEU A 272 -21.67 -13.14 -11.86
N LYS A 273 -21.90 -11.87 -12.23
CA LYS A 273 -20.90 -10.81 -12.17
C LYS A 273 -20.43 -10.55 -10.73
N ARG A 274 -21.36 -10.48 -9.76
CA ARG A 274 -21.03 -10.37 -8.34
C ARG A 274 -20.22 -11.58 -7.85
N PHE A 275 -20.62 -12.80 -8.20
CA PHE A 275 -19.88 -14.00 -7.81
C PHE A 275 -18.44 -13.98 -8.33
N ALA A 276 -18.23 -13.66 -9.62
CA ALA A 276 -16.88 -13.57 -10.18
C ALA A 276 -16.04 -12.48 -9.50
N ARG A 277 -16.66 -11.34 -9.16
CA ARG A 277 -16.00 -10.27 -8.40
C ARG A 277 -15.60 -10.75 -7.00
N ASP A 278 -16.53 -11.36 -6.27
CA ASP A 278 -16.27 -11.83 -4.90
C ASP A 278 -15.14 -12.90 -4.88
N GLN A 279 -15.03 -13.73 -5.93
CA GLN A 279 -13.90 -14.67 -6.10
C GLN A 279 -12.55 -13.96 -6.29
N PHE A 280 -12.49 -12.89 -7.10
CA PHE A 280 -11.24 -12.11 -7.25
C PHE A 280 -10.86 -11.36 -5.97
N ALA A 281 -11.85 -10.87 -5.20
CA ALA A 281 -11.61 -10.27 -3.89
C ALA A 281 -10.98 -11.28 -2.93
N ASP A 282 -11.56 -12.48 -2.82
CA ASP A 282 -11.03 -13.58 -2.02
C ASP A 282 -9.62 -13.98 -2.46
N GLN A 283 -9.37 -13.98 -3.78
CA GLN A 283 -8.06 -14.31 -4.33
C GLN A 283 -7.00 -13.25 -3.99
N THR A 284 -7.34 -11.97 -4.06
CA THR A 284 -6.46 -10.87 -3.62
C THR A 284 -6.07 -11.05 -2.16
N HIS A 285 -7.06 -11.28 -1.28
CA HIS A 285 -6.82 -11.47 0.14
C HIS A 285 -5.99 -12.72 0.43
N ARG A 286 -6.24 -13.82 -0.29
CA ARG A 286 -5.48 -15.07 -0.15
C ARG A 286 -4.01 -14.87 -0.51
N PHE A 287 -3.72 -14.21 -1.64
CA PHE A 287 -2.34 -13.95 -2.03
C PHE A 287 -1.63 -13.00 -1.07
N LEU A 288 -2.31 -11.97 -0.56
CA LEU A 288 -1.71 -11.10 0.47
C LEU A 288 -1.52 -11.83 1.81
N ALA A 289 -2.42 -12.72 2.20
CA ALA A 289 -2.28 -13.52 3.42
C ALA A 289 -1.11 -14.51 3.34
N ALA A 290 -0.84 -15.07 2.17
CA ALA A 290 0.26 -16.01 1.94
C ALA A 290 1.66 -15.38 2.13
N PHE A 291 1.79 -14.05 2.24
CA PHE A 291 3.05 -13.41 2.63
C PHE A 291 3.63 -13.96 3.95
N ALA A 292 2.76 -14.42 4.86
CA ALA A 292 3.16 -15.00 6.14
C ALA A 292 3.87 -16.36 6.00
N SER A 293 3.71 -17.06 4.88
CA SER A 293 4.20 -18.43 4.67
C SER A 293 5.19 -18.57 3.51
N VAL A 294 5.14 -17.69 2.51
CA VAL A 294 6.07 -17.75 1.37
C VAL A 294 7.47 -17.23 1.74
N GLY A 295 8.49 -17.76 1.05
CA GLY A 295 9.85 -17.25 1.14
C GLY A 295 9.97 -15.84 0.57
N ALA A 296 11.07 -15.16 0.92
CA ALA A 296 11.26 -13.76 0.56
C ALA A 296 11.37 -13.55 -0.96
N ASP A 297 12.02 -14.48 -1.66
CA ASP A 297 12.24 -14.41 -3.10
C ASP A 297 10.94 -14.55 -3.91
N GLU A 298 9.90 -15.17 -3.33
CA GLU A 298 8.61 -15.40 -3.98
C GLU A 298 7.62 -14.23 -3.83
N ARG A 299 7.86 -13.31 -2.88
CA ARG A 299 6.91 -12.25 -2.51
C ARG A 299 6.57 -11.28 -3.64
N GLN A 300 7.51 -11.01 -4.53
CA GLN A 300 7.25 -10.16 -5.71
C GLN A 300 6.22 -10.81 -6.63
N SER A 301 6.40 -12.10 -6.94
CA SER A 301 5.44 -12.85 -7.76
C SER A 301 4.09 -12.95 -7.07
N LEU A 302 4.06 -13.10 -5.75
CA LEU A 302 2.82 -13.16 -4.99
C LEU A 302 2.04 -11.83 -5.04
N LEU A 303 2.74 -10.70 -4.91
CA LEU A 303 2.15 -9.37 -5.10
C LEU A 303 1.61 -9.19 -6.53
N ASP A 304 2.33 -9.61 -7.56
CA ASP A 304 1.87 -9.47 -8.95
C ASP A 304 0.51 -10.14 -9.18
N PHE A 305 0.33 -11.34 -8.61
CA PHE A 305 -0.91 -12.10 -8.68
C PHE A 305 -2.03 -11.45 -7.83
N ALA A 306 -1.71 -10.93 -6.66
CA ALA A 306 -2.66 -10.16 -5.85
C ALA A 306 -3.15 -8.92 -6.61
N THR A 307 -2.25 -8.19 -7.26
CA THR A 307 -2.57 -7.00 -8.05
C THR A 307 -3.40 -7.34 -9.29
N GLU A 308 -3.10 -8.43 -10.00
CA GLU A 308 -3.94 -8.88 -11.12
C GLU A 308 -5.36 -9.23 -10.69
N ALA A 309 -5.51 -9.99 -9.59
CA ALA A 309 -6.82 -10.33 -9.03
C ALA A 309 -7.58 -9.06 -8.60
N TYR A 310 -6.92 -8.13 -7.92
CA TYR A 310 -7.55 -6.88 -7.49
C TYR A 310 -8.03 -6.06 -8.69
N LEU A 311 -7.20 -5.86 -9.71
CA LEU A 311 -7.60 -5.12 -10.92
C LEU A 311 -8.72 -5.82 -11.69
N ALA A 312 -8.74 -7.16 -11.71
CA ALA A 312 -9.85 -7.92 -12.30
C ALA A 312 -11.16 -7.70 -11.51
N GLU A 313 -11.08 -7.61 -10.19
CA GLU A 313 -12.21 -7.25 -9.31
C GLU A 313 -12.72 -5.83 -9.61
N ARG A 314 -11.83 -4.84 -9.68
CA ARG A 314 -12.14 -3.44 -10.02
C ARG A 314 -12.78 -3.33 -11.40
N ALA A 315 -12.28 -4.06 -12.39
CA ALA A 315 -12.86 -4.11 -13.74
C ALA A 315 -14.30 -4.69 -13.77
N LEU A 316 -14.67 -5.47 -12.76
CA LEU A 316 -16.04 -5.94 -12.54
C LEU A 316 -16.88 -4.93 -11.72
N GLY A 317 -16.38 -3.72 -11.45
CA GLY A 317 -17.12 -2.68 -10.73
C GLY A 317 -17.26 -2.98 -9.25
N ALA A 318 -16.25 -3.59 -8.63
CA ALA A 318 -16.08 -3.48 -7.19
C ALA A 318 -15.92 -2.02 -6.78
N GLU A 319 -16.26 -1.72 -5.53
CA GLU A 319 -15.76 -0.53 -4.85
C GLU A 319 -14.40 -0.84 -4.22
N PRO A 320 -13.58 0.17 -3.93
CA PRO A 320 -12.32 -0.06 -3.25
C PRO A 320 -12.57 -0.70 -1.89
N SER A 321 -11.86 -1.77 -1.59
CA SER A 321 -11.85 -2.44 -0.30
C SER A 321 -10.53 -2.19 0.44
N ALA A 322 -10.58 -2.25 1.77
CA ALA A 322 -9.38 -2.21 2.59
C ALA A 322 -8.50 -3.43 2.27
N LEU A 323 -7.22 -3.19 2.01
CA LEU A 323 -6.26 -4.25 1.75
C LEU A 323 -5.73 -4.84 3.07
N PRO A 324 -5.55 -6.17 3.16
CA PRO A 324 -4.92 -6.81 4.31
C PRO A 324 -3.61 -6.13 4.73
N GLY A 325 -3.39 -5.99 6.04
CA GLY A 325 -2.20 -5.35 6.59
C GLY A 325 -2.24 -3.83 6.64
N LEU A 326 -3.28 -3.13 6.17
CA LEU A 326 -3.46 -1.68 6.45
C LEU A 326 -4.33 -1.45 7.70
N SER A 327 -5.48 -2.11 7.78
CA SER A 327 -6.44 -1.93 8.89
C SER A 327 -6.00 -2.54 10.22
N GLU A 328 -4.98 -3.41 10.21
CA GLU A 328 -4.43 -4.02 11.42
C GLU A 328 -3.62 -3.02 12.26
N TYR A 329 -3.11 -1.95 11.63
CA TYR A 329 -2.33 -0.90 12.30
C TYR A 329 -3.17 0.32 12.73
N ASP A 330 -4.46 0.38 12.35
CA ASP A 330 -5.39 1.42 12.81
C ASP A 330 -5.85 1.20 14.27
N ALA A 331 -5.68 -0.02 14.81
CA ALA A 331 -6.25 -0.43 16.10
C ALA A 331 -5.34 -0.16 17.32
N GLU A 332 -4.02 -0.02 17.15
CA GLU A 332 -3.10 0.15 18.29
C GLU A 332 -3.04 1.59 18.83
N GLY A 333 -3.61 2.59 18.13
CA GLY A 333 -3.60 3.99 18.57
C GLY A 333 -4.81 4.45 19.38
N ALA A 334 -5.83 3.61 19.57
CA ALA A 334 -7.13 4.02 20.15
C ALA A 334 -7.36 3.57 21.60
N ASP A 335 -6.56 2.64 22.14
CA ASP A 335 -6.88 1.96 23.41
C ASP A 335 -6.02 2.38 24.62
N GLU A 336 -5.02 3.25 24.46
CA GLU A 336 -4.14 3.67 25.59
C GLU A 336 -4.58 4.96 26.31
N SER A 337 -5.69 5.62 25.92
CA SER A 337 -6.08 6.91 26.52
C SER A 337 -7.32 6.87 27.44
N SER A 338 -7.85 5.71 27.79
CA SER A 338 -9.14 5.60 28.50
C SER A 338 -9.08 5.15 29.95
N ASP A 339 -7.89 4.86 30.51
CA ASP A 339 -7.76 4.32 31.86
C ASP A 339 -6.99 5.25 32.83
N GLU A 340 -7.35 6.54 32.85
CA GLU A 340 -6.90 7.41 33.95
C GLU A 340 -7.90 8.56 34.23
N ALA A 341 -9.15 8.23 34.57
CA ALA A 341 -9.98 9.15 35.33
C ALA A 341 -11.03 8.41 36.17
N ASP A 342 -10.98 8.71 37.47
CA ASP A 342 -12.10 8.73 38.41
C ASP A 342 -12.16 7.60 39.46
N THR A 343 -11.26 7.67 40.44
CA THR A 343 -11.52 7.17 41.79
C THR A 343 -11.10 8.19 42.86
N SER A 344 -11.76 9.36 42.86
CA SER A 344 -11.71 10.22 44.05
C SER A 344 -12.91 11.14 44.14
N ALA A 345 -13.95 10.70 44.84
CA ALA A 345 -14.59 11.44 45.94
C ALA A 345 -16.03 10.99 46.15
N THR A 346 -16.32 10.42 47.33
CA THR A 346 -17.53 10.74 48.11
C THR A 346 -17.33 10.21 49.52
N GLY A 347 -16.58 10.98 50.29
CA GLY A 347 -16.54 10.88 51.74
C GLY A 347 -17.18 12.11 52.36
N SER A 348 -18.17 11.86 53.22
CA SER A 348 -18.65 12.70 54.33
C SER A 348 -19.87 13.62 54.13
N ALA A 349 -20.96 13.18 54.78
CA ALA A 349 -21.87 13.88 55.71
C ALA A 349 -22.51 15.22 55.32
N ASP A 350 -23.84 15.26 55.22
CA ASP A 350 -24.77 15.51 56.35
C ASP A 350 -26.19 14.98 56.02
#